data_AF-A0A6B1AER7-F1
#
_entry.id   AF-A0A6B1AER7-F1
#
_cell.length_a   1.000
_cell.length_b   1.000
_cell.length_c   1.000
_cell.angle_alpha   90.00
_cell.angle_beta   90.00
_cell.angle_gamma   90.00
#
_symmetry.space_group_name_H-M   'P 1'
#
loop_
_entity.id
_entity.type
_entity.pdbx_description
1 polymer ?
#
loop_
_entity_poly.entity_id
_entity_poly.type
_entity_poly.pdbx_seq_one_letter_code
_entity_poly.pdbx_strand_id
1 'polypeptide(L)'
;YRGAGEGPTALRAMRRSVGSMETMISWRSKLTAVDYGNAPIDNLSVERSMPPIRRMVREIAETGAIPVIIGGDHSIEFANVAGFDLNRDYLSPLTRDDGRR
;
A
#
# COMPACT_ATOMS: atom_id res chain seq x y z
N TYR A 1 1.67 6.57 22.96
CA TYR A 1 2.07 5.33 22.29
C TYR A 1 1.63 5.40 20.83
N ARG A 2 2.54 5.28 19.86
CA ARG A 2 2.21 5.21 18.42
C ARG A 2 2.24 3.73 18.02
N GLY A 3 1.10 3.03 18.09
CA GLY A 3 1.05 1.57 17.91
C GLY A 3 0.60 1.08 16.54
N ALA A 4 0.02 1.97 15.72
CA ALA A 4 -0.59 1.56 14.46
C ALA A 4 0.44 0.99 13.46
N GLY A 5 1.68 1.49 13.47
CA GLY A 5 2.77 1.00 12.62
C GLY A 5 3.14 -0.48 12.85
N GLU A 6 2.80 -1.05 14.00
CA GLU A 6 3.07 -2.46 14.33
C GLU A 6 2.02 -3.43 13.78
N GLY A 7 0.88 -2.91 13.32
CA GLY A 7 -0.25 -3.69 12.80
C GLY A 7 0.14 -4.70 11.71
N PRO A 8 0.90 -4.30 10.66
CA PRO A 8 1.32 -5.22 9.60
C PRO A 8 2.18 -6.38 10.11
N THR A 9 3.10 -6.12 11.05
CA THR A 9 3.96 -7.17 11.64
C THR A 9 3.14 -8.14 12.50
N ALA A 10 2.24 -7.61 13.33
CA ALA A 10 1.34 -8.42 14.14
C ALA A 10 0.42 -9.29 13.27
N LEU A 11 -0.12 -8.74 12.18
CA LEU A 11 -0.95 -9.49 11.24
C LEU A 11 -0.16 -10.64 10.57
N ARG A 12 1.08 -10.38 10.15
CA ARG A 12 1.96 -11.43 9.59
C ARG A 12 2.28 -12.53 10.60
N ALA A 13 2.40 -12.19 11.87
CA ALA A 13 2.60 -13.16 12.95
C ALA A 13 1.35 -14.02 13.21
N MET A 14 0.17 -13.52 12.88
CA MET A 14 -1.08 -14.29 12.98
C MET A 14 -1.08 -15.39 11.91
N ARG A 15 -1.21 -16.65 12.33
CA ARG A 15 -1.11 -17.82 11.45
C ARG A 15 -2.05 -17.73 10.23
N ARG A 16 -1.56 -18.24 9.08
CA ARG A 16 -2.20 -18.17 7.76
C ARG A 16 -3.63 -18.74 7.77
N SER A 17 -4.63 -17.89 7.54
CA SER A 17 -5.99 -18.32 7.19
C SER A 17 -5.94 -19.14 5.89
N VAL A 18 -6.67 -20.26 5.86
CA VAL A 18 -6.81 -21.18 4.72
C VAL A 18 -8.09 -20.93 3.89
N GLY A 19 -8.86 -19.92 4.26
CA GLY A 19 -10.21 -19.65 3.75
C GLY A 19 -11.11 -19.19 4.90
N SER A 20 -12.30 -18.68 4.57
CA SER A 20 -13.33 -18.35 5.57
C SER A 20 -14.41 -19.43 5.53
N MET A 21 -14.71 -20.04 6.68
CA MET A 21 -15.80 -21.00 6.79
C MET A 21 -17.16 -20.30 6.70
N GLU A 22 -17.24 -19.06 7.15
CA GLU A 22 -18.43 -18.23 7.14
C GLU A 22 -18.91 -17.94 5.71
N THR A 23 -17.98 -17.74 4.79
CA THR A 23 -18.28 -17.45 3.37
C THR A 23 -18.17 -18.68 2.48
N MET A 24 -17.60 -19.79 2.97
CA MET A 24 -17.28 -20.99 2.21
C MET A 24 -16.38 -20.73 0.97
N ILE A 25 -15.64 -19.62 0.96
CA ILE A 25 -14.76 -19.23 -0.14
C ILE A 25 -13.31 -19.63 0.15
N SER A 26 -12.74 -20.45 -0.75
CA SER A 26 -11.31 -20.75 -0.79
C SER A 26 -10.62 -19.89 -1.85
N TRP A 27 -10.24 -18.66 -1.47
CA TRP A 27 -9.66 -17.69 -2.41
C TRP A 27 -8.34 -18.16 -3.03
N ARG A 28 -7.54 -18.97 -2.32
CA ARG A 28 -6.27 -19.53 -2.81
C ARG A 28 -6.44 -20.50 -3.98
N SER A 29 -7.64 -21.03 -4.21
CA SER A 29 -7.92 -21.90 -5.36
C SER A 29 -8.16 -21.13 -6.67
N LYS A 30 -8.36 -19.80 -6.59
CA LYS A 30 -8.73 -18.95 -7.73
C LYS A 30 -7.76 -17.80 -7.97
N LEU A 31 -7.05 -17.35 -6.94
CA LEU A 31 -6.20 -16.15 -7.00
C LEU A 31 -4.75 -16.49 -6.68
N THR A 32 -3.83 -15.91 -7.46
CA THR A 32 -2.41 -15.83 -7.10
C THR A 32 -2.21 -14.58 -6.27
N ALA A 33 -1.73 -14.75 -5.04
CA ALA A 33 -1.40 -13.63 -4.15
C ALA A 33 0.04 -13.77 -3.66
N VAL A 34 0.72 -12.64 -3.52
CA VAL A 34 2.09 -12.53 -3.02
C VAL A 34 2.11 -11.52 -1.87
N ASP A 35 2.97 -11.76 -0.87
CA ASP A 35 3.33 -10.72 0.11
C ASP A 35 4.49 -9.92 -0.48
N TYR A 36 4.20 -8.69 -0.91
CA TYR A 36 5.17 -7.81 -1.56
C TYR A 36 6.07 -7.06 -0.55
N GLY A 37 5.92 -7.32 0.75
CA GLY A 37 6.71 -6.69 1.80
C GLY A 37 6.13 -5.36 2.29
N ASN A 38 7.00 -4.50 2.80
CA ASN A 38 6.62 -3.22 3.41
C ASN A 38 7.11 -2.06 2.54
N ALA A 39 6.28 -1.01 2.43
CA ALA A 39 6.72 0.24 1.84
C ALA A 39 7.77 0.94 2.73
N PRO A 40 8.72 1.70 2.16
CA PRO A 40 9.64 2.51 2.93
C PRO A 40 8.90 3.61 3.70
N ILE A 41 9.17 3.72 5.00
CA ILE A 41 8.59 4.72 5.91
C ILE A 41 9.71 5.54 6.56
N ASP A 42 9.54 6.86 6.59
CA ASP A 42 10.30 7.78 7.44
C ASP A 42 9.52 8.06 8.73
N ASN A 43 10.00 7.48 9.84
CA ASN A 43 9.35 7.60 11.15
C ASN A 43 9.35 9.03 11.71
N LEU A 44 10.18 9.93 11.16
CA LEU A 44 10.28 11.33 11.57
C LEU A 44 9.49 12.26 10.65
N SER A 45 9.02 11.77 9.49
CA SER A 45 8.27 12.59 8.54
C SER A 45 7.27 11.75 7.72
N VAL A 46 6.00 11.98 8.01
CA VAL A 46 4.88 11.43 7.23
C VAL A 46 4.98 11.90 5.78
N GLU A 47 5.27 13.19 5.54
CA GLU A 47 5.41 13.75 4.19
C GLU A 47 6.51 13.07 3.37
N ARG A 48 7.69 12.83 3.96
CA ARG A 48 8.78 12.11 3.29
C ARG A 48 8.46 10.64 3.00
N SER A 49 7.51 10.07 3.73
CA SER A 49 7.02 8.71 3.48
C SER A 49 6.08 8.63 2.26
N MET A 50 5.43 9.73 1.86
CA MET A 50 4.43 9.69 0.79
C MET A 50 4.99 9.31 -0.59
N PRO A 51 6.11 9.89 -1.09
CA PRO A 51 6.65 9.53 -2.39
C PRO A 51 7.06 8.04 -2.52
N PRO A 52 7.79 7.41 -1.58
CA PRO A 52 8.15 6.00 -1.71
C PRO A 52 6.94 5.07 -1.61
N ILE A 53 5.95 5.33 -0.75
CA ILE A 53 4.70 4.55 -0.69
C ILE A 53 4.00 4.60 -2.04
N ARG A 54 3.79 5.80 -2.59
CA ARG A 54 3.11 6.01 -3.87
C ARG A 54 3.82 5.28 -5.01
N ARG A 55 5.16 5.32 -5.04
CA ARG A 55 5.96 4.60 -6.06
C ARG A 55 5.75 3.10 -5.99
N MET A 56 5.80 2.51 -4.81
CA MET A 56 5.61 1.06 -4.63
C MET A 56 4.19 0.64 -5.03
N VAL A 57 3.15 1.38 -4.62
CA VAL A 57 1.77 1.04 -5.00
C VAL A 57 1.58 1.15 -6.52
N ARG A 58 2.17 2.15 -7.17
CA ARG A 58 2.13 2.27 -8.63
C ARG A 58 2.83 1.12 -9.32
N GLU A 59 4.03 0.75 -8.86
CA GLU A 59 4.76 -0.41 -9.39
C GLU A 59 3.91 -1.69 -9.34
N ILE A 60 3.22 -1.93 -8.22
CA ILE A 60 2.30 -3.08 -8.09
C ILE A 60 1.12 -2.95 -9.06
N ALA A 61 0.47 -1.78 -9.10
CA ALA A 61 -0.69 -1.56 -9.96
C ALA A 61 -0.38 -1.70 -11.46
N GLU A 62 0.82 -1.27 -11.89
CA GLU A 62 1.30 -1.38 -13.28
C GLU A 62 1.46 -2.85 -13.73
N THR A 63 1.57 -3.80 -12.81
CA THR A 63 1.56 -5.25 -13.15
C THR A 63 0.17 -5.78 -13.50
N GLY A 64 -0.89 -4.99 -13.27
CA GLY A 64 -2.29 -5.42 -13.36
C GLY A 64 -2.80 -6.12 -12.08
N ALA A 65 -1.97 -6.24 -11.05
CA ALA A 65 -2.38 -6.76 -9.75
C ALA A 65 -3.22 -5.73 -8.97
N ILE A 66 -4.14 -6.23 -8.13
CA ILE A 66 -4.91 -5.39 -7.20
C ILE A 66 -4.14 -5.32 -5.86
N PRO A 67 -3.66 -4.15 -5.43
CA PRO A 67 -2.95 -4.02 -4.16
C PRO A 67 -3.93 -4.16 -2.98
N VAL A 68 -3.59 -5.03 -2.03
CA VAL A 68 -4.25 -5.12 -0.71
C VAL A 68 -3.27 -4.56 0.33
N ILE A 69 -3.57 -3.38 0.86
CA ILE A 69 -2.64 -2.63 1.70
C ILE A 69 -3.06 -2.76 3.16
N ILE A 70 -2.14 -3.25 3.98
CA ILE A 70 -2.29 -3.28 5.43
C ILE A 70 -1.46 -2.13 5.99
N GLY A 71 -2.16 -1.08 6.40
CA GLY A 71 -1.55 0.16 6.88
C GLY A 71 -1.32 0.18 8.40
N GLY A 72 -0.82 1.33 8.84
CA GLY A 72 -0.89 1.75 10.23
C GLY A 72 -2.05 2.70 10.43
N ASP A 73 -1.76 3.99 10.63
CA ASP A 73 -2.80 5.01 10.72
C ASP A 73 -3.29 5.47 9.33
N HIS A 74 -4.37 6.26 9.34
CA HIS A 74 -5.03 6.71 8.11
C HIS A 74 -4.22 7.76 7.32
N SER A 75 -3.07 8.23 7.82
CA SER A 75 -2.29 9.28 7.13
C SER A 75 -1.71 8.84 5.79
N ILE A 76 -1.58 7.52 5.55
CA ILE A 76 -1.01 6.97 4.31
C ILE A 76 -2.05 6.72 3.20
N GLU A 77 -3.35 6.86 3.49
CA GLU A 77 -4.43 6.55 2.53
C GLU A 77 -4.30 7.34 1.23
N PHE A 78 -3.95 8.62 1.32
CA PHE A 78 -3.76 9.47 0.15
C PHE A 78 -2.66 8.93 -0.78
N ALA A 79 -1.49 8.56 -0.24
CA ALA A 79 -0.40 8.02 -1.07
C ALA A 79 -0.76 6.68 -1.70
N ASN A 80 -1.54 5.85 -1.00
CA ASN A 80 -2.03 4.58 -1.54
C ASN A 80 -2.94 4.80 -2.74
N VAL A 81 -3.95 5.66 -2.61
CA VAL A 81 -4.90 5.95 -3.70
C VAL A 81 -4.18 6.64 -4.86
N ALA A 82 -3.33 7.63 -4.59
CA ALA A 82 -2.57 8.34 -5.63
C ALA A 82 -1.52 7.47 -6.34
N GLY A 83 -1.13 6.33 -5.76
CA GLY A 83 -0.27 5.34 -6.39
C GLY A 83 -1.05 4.37 -7.27
N PHE A 84 -2.25 3.97 -6.81
CA PHE A 84 -3.13 3.09 -7.56
C PHE A 84 -3.81 3.79 -8.75
N ASP A 85 -4.08 5.09 -8.65
CA ASP A 85 -4.60 5.87 -9.77
C ASP A 85 -3.60 5.92 -10.93
N LEU A 86 -3.81 5.04 -11.90
CA LEU A 86 -3.03 4.94 -13.13
C LEU A 86 -3.37 6.08 -14.12
N ASN A 87 -4.40 6.88 -13.82
CA ASN A 87 -4.83 7.95 -14.69
C ASN A 87 -3.97 9.21 -14.46
N ARG A 88 -2.98 9.41 -15.32
CA ARG A 88 -1.96 10.47 -15.20
C ARG A 88 -2.53 11.90 -15.18
N ASP A 89 -3.78 12.10 -15.59
CA ASP A 89 -4.32 13.43 -15.86
C ASP A 89 -4.71 14.20 -14.59
N TYR A 90 -5.06 13.51 -13.49
CA TYR A 90 -5.51 14.17 -12.26
C TYR A 90 -4.37 14.72 -11.37
N LEU A 91 -3.14 14.21 -11.54
CA LEU A 91 -2.00 14.54 -10.66
C LEU A 91 -0.94 15.42 -11.33
N SER A 92 -1.22 15.89 -12.56
CA SER A 92 -0.33 16.75 -13.36
C SER A 92 0.16 18.04 -12.67
N PRO A 93 -0.53 18.64 -11.68
CA PRO A 93 0.01 19.80 -10.96
C PRO A 93 1.04 19.46 -9.88
N LEU A 94 1.00 18.25 -9.31
CA LEU A 94 1.79 17.89 -8.11
C LEU A 94 3.11 17.16 -8.42
N THR A 95 3.35 16.84 -9.70
CA THR A 95 4.60 16.23 -10.19
C THR A 95 5.53 17.22 -10.89
N ARG A 96 5.23 18.53 -10.86
CA ARG A 96 6.21 19.55 -11.24
C ARG A 96 7.14 19.76 -10.06
N ASP A 97 8.21 18.99 -10.10
CA ASP A 97 9.42 19.15 -9.31
C ASP A 97 9.89 20.61 -9.28
N ASP A 98 10.43 20.94 -8.12
CA ASP A 98 11.22 22.12 -7.87
C ASP A 98 12.45 22.17 -8.81
N GLY A 99 13.04 23.35 -8.96
CA GLY A 99 14.34 23.46 -9.59
C GLY A 99 14.35 23.85 -11.07
N ARG A 100 13.74 24.99 -11.42
CA ARG A 100 14.41 26.00 -12.28
C ARG A 100 13.98 27.43 -11.95
N ARG A 101 15.01 28.22 -11.62
CA ARG A 101 15.10 29.67 -11.33
C ARG A 101 14.91 30.08 -9.89
#